data_AF-A0A139WBH4-F1
#
_entry.id   AF-A0A139WBH4-F1
#
_cell.length_a   1.000
_cell.length_b   1.000
_cell.length_c   1.000
_cell.angle_alpha   90.00
_cell.angle_beta   90.00
_cell.angle_gamma   90.00
#
_symmetry.space_group_name_H-M   'P 1'
#
loop_
_entity.id
_entity.type
_entity.pdbx_description
1 polymer ?
#
loop_
_entity_poly.entity_id
_entity_poly.type
_entity_poly.pdbx_seq_one_letter_code
_entity_poly.pdbx_strand_id
1 'polypeptide(L)'
;MNLRVLLVVLVIICALQLVDVSAARKAATQCKHKKYGVFKIGERKPYPNKTCAEIICKSTGKLSSLQCSRHLKGKNGCKIVAGDRKKPFPNCCPQISCPVKDTNKG
;
A
#
# COMPACT_ATOMS: atom_id res chain seq x y z
N MET A 1 -29.55 -42.21 -27.84
CA MET A 1 -28.36 -41.77 -27.09
C MET A 1 -28.49 -42.24 -25.65
N ASN A 2 -27.57 -43.08 -25.17
CA ASN A 2 -27.74 -43.79 -23.90
C ASN A 2 -27.49 -42.87 -22.69
N LEU A 3 -28.36 -42.92 -21.67
CA LEU A 3 -28.24 -42.12 -20.44
C LEU A 3 -26.86 -42.27 -19.76
N ARG A 4 -26.27 -43.48 -19.85
CA ARG A 4 -24.91 -43.76 -19.37
C ARG A 4 -23.84 -42.97 -20.13
N VAL A 5 -24.01 -42.79 -21.44
CA VAL A 5 -23.10 -42.00 -22.28
C VAL A 5 -23.21 -40.51 -21.94
N LEU A 6 -24.44 -40.01 -21.69
CA LEU A 6 -24.67 -38.63 -21.28
C LEU A 6 -23.99 -38.31 -19.93
N LEU A 7 -24.07 -39.21 -18.96
CA LEU A 7 -23.42 -39.05 -17.65
C LEU A 7 -21.89 -39.03 -17.77
N VAL A 8 -21.31 -39.91 -18.59
CA VAL A 8 -19.86 -39.93 -18.82
C VAL A 8 -19.39 -38.63 -19.49
N VAL A 9 -20.13 -38.13 -20.47
CA VAL A 9 -19.82 -36.87 -21.15
C VAL A 9 -19.89 -35.67 -20.18
N LEU A 10 -20.90 -35.62 -19.31
CA LEU A 10 -21.04 -34.55 -18.31
C LEU A 10 -19.90 -34.57 -17.27
N VAL A 11 -19.46 -35.75 -16.83
CA VAL A 11 -18.33 -35.87 -15.89
C VAL A 11 -17.02 -35.41 -16.53
N ILE A 12 -16.77 -35.77 -17.80
CA ILE A 12 -15.57 -35.34 -18.53
C ILE A 12 -15.56 -33.82 -18.73
N ILE A 13 -16.71 -33.22 -19.07
CA ILE A 13 -16.83 -31.76 -19.23
C ILE A 13 -16.57 -31.05 -17.88
N CYS A 14 -17.16 -31.51 -16.78
CA CYS A 14 -16.91 -30.94 -15.44
C CYS A 14 -15.43 -31.03 -15.05
N ALA A 15 -14.77 -32.16 -15.32
CA ALA A 15 -13.35 -32.32 -15.02
C ALA A 15 -12.46 -31.37 -15.84
N LEU A 16 -12.83 -31.07 -17.09
CA LEU A 16 -12.11 -30.13 -17.96
C LEU A 16 -12.31 -28.65 -17.56
N GLN A 17 -13.36 -28.30 -16.82
CA GLN A 17 -13.62 -26.92 -16.37
C GLN A 17 -12.99 -26.58 -15.01
N LEU A 18 -12.39 -27.55 -14.31
CA LEU A 18 -11.77 -27.34 -12.99
C LEU A 18 -10.29 -26.92 -13.06
N VAL A 19 -9.69 -26.93 -14.24
CA VAL A 19 -8.33 -26.43 -14.47
C VAL A 19 -8.36 -24.93 -14.78
N ASP A 20 -7.78 -24.16 -13.86
CA ASP A 20 -7.29 -22.77 -14.02
C ASP A 20 -8.22 -21.59 -13.70
N VAL A 21 -8.91 -21.61 -12.55
CA VAL A 21 -9.19 -20.36 -11.77
C VAL A 21 -8.00 -19.97 -10.87
N SER A 22 -6.87 -20.65 -11.01
CA SER A 22 -5.61 -20.28 -10.38
C SER A 22 -4.83 -19.35 -11.31
N ALA A 23 -5.42 -18.22 -11.70
CA ALA A 23 -4.67 -17.16 -12.37
C ALA A 23 -3.47 -16.83 -11.49
N ALA A 24 -2.32 -17.34 -11.90
CA ALA A 24 -1.05 -17.20 -11.22
C ALA A 24 -0.87 -15.72 -10.89
N ARG A 25 -1.03 -15.37 -9.60
CA ARG A 25 -0.62 -14.07 -9.09
C ARG A 25 0.90 -14.08 -9.16
N LYS A 26 1.47 -13.81 -10.35
CA LYS A 26 2.88 -13.48 -10.48
C LYS A 26 3.13 -12.39 -9.46
N ALA A 27 3.92 -12.71 -8.43
CA ALA A 27 4.39 -11.72 -7.47
C ALA A 27 5.06 -10.62 -8.29
N ALA A 28 4.44 -9.46 -8.34
CA ALA A 28 4.99 -8.35 -9.10
C ALA A 28 6.35 -7.99 -8.47
N THR A 29 7.41 -8.02 -9.27
CA THR A 29 8.77 -7.73 -8.80
C THR A 29 9.09 -6.24 -8.81
N GLN A 30 8.26 -5.44 -9.49
CA GLN A 30 8.42 -4.00 -9.65
C GLN A 30 7.10 -3.33 -10.03
N CYS A 31 6.97 -2.06 -9.71
CA CYS A 31 5.89 -1.21 -10.17
C CYS A 31 6.39 -0.34 -11.34
N LYS A 32 5.67 -0.36 -12.46
CA LYS A 32 5.95 0.50 -13.61
C LYS A 32 4.84 1.52 -13.76
N HIS A 33 5.19 2.80 -13.88
CA HIS A 33 4.22 3.86 -14.10
C HIS A 33 4.76 4.90 -15.06
N LYS A 34 3.97 5.26 -16.09
CA LYS A 34 4.41 6.17 -17.17
C LYS A 34 4.97 7.51 -16.65
N LYS A 35 4.36 8.06 -15.59
CA LYS A 35 4.73 9.36 -15.01
C LYS A 35 5.84 9.31 -13.96
N TYR A 36 5.98 8.19 -13.25
CA TYR A 36 6.85 8.10 -12.07
C TYR A 36 8.06 7.17 -12.29
N GLY A 37 8.09 6.48 -13.43
CA GLY A 37 9.14 5.53 -13.77
C GLY A 37 8.92 4.16 -13.14
N VAL A 38 10.04 3.49 -12.90
CA VAL A 38 10.09 2.13 -12.36
C VAL A 38 10.52 2.17 -10.88
N PHE A 39 9.88 1.34 -10.09
CA PHE A 39 10.15 1.15 -8.66
C PHE A 39 10.28 -0.33 -8.37
N LYS A 40 11.31 -0.71 -7.62
CA LYS A 40 11.39 -2.03 -6.98
C LYS A 40 10.35 -2.11 -5.88
N ILE A 41 9.87 -3.32 -5.57
CA ILE A 41 8.98 -3.54 -4.44
C ILE A 41 9.64 -3.01 -3.15
N GLY A 42 8.89 -2.23 -2.38
CA GLY A 42 9.36 -1.55 -1.16
C GLY A 42 10.14 -0.26 -1.40
N GLU A 43 10.54 0.04 -2.65
CA GLU A 43 11.25 1.28 -2.98
C GLU A 43 10.34 2.49 -2.79
N ARG A 44 10.92 3.55 -2.22
CA ARG A 44 10.28 4.83 -1.92
C ARG A 44 11.00 5.95 -2.66
N LYS A 45 10.25 6.86 -3.28
CA LYS A 45 10.79 8.08 -3.89
C LYS A 45 9.97 9.31 -3.51
N PRO A 46 10.60 10.50 -3.43
CA PRO A 46 9.88 11.74 -3.25
C PRO A 46 8.82 11.95 -4.34
N TYR A 47 7.69 12.55 -3.96
CA TYR A 47 6.67 12.90 -4.94
C TYR A 47 7.14 14.10 -5.79
N PRO A 48 7.04 14.05 -7.14
CA PRO A 48 7.71 15.01 -8.03
C PRO A 48 7.20 16.46 -8.00
N ASN A 49 6.03 16.73 -7.42
CA ASN A 49 5.40 18.06 -7.40
C ASN A 49 5.74 18.90 -6.14
N LYS A 50 6.84 18.60 -5.44
CA LYS A 50 7.25 19.27 -4.18
C LYS A 50 6.22 19.18 -3.04
N THR A 51 5.22 18.31 -3.15
CA THR A 51 4.30 18.03 -2.05
C THR A 51 5.02 17.17 -1.01
N CYS A 52 4.72 17.37 0.28
CA CYS A 52 5.21 16.51 1.35
C CYS A 52 4.52 15.13 1.29
N ALA A 53 5.03 14.29 0.41
CA ALA A 53 4.54 12.96 0.13
C ALA A 53 5.66 12.11 -0.49
N GLU A 54 5.51 10.80 -0.40
CA GLU A 54 6.37 9.84 -1.11
C GLU A 54 5.52 8.82 -1.88
N ILE A 55 6.11 8.25 -2.91
CA ILE A 55 5.53 7.16 -3.69
C ILE A 55 6.25 5.88 -3.29
N ILE A 56 5.48 4.86 -2.91
CA ILE A 56 5.98 3.52 -2.58
C ILE A 56 5.41 2.47 -3.52
N CYS A 57 6.25 1.53 -3.94
CA CYS A 57 5.79 0.33 -4.62
C CYS A 57 5.43 -0.76 -3.61
N LYS A 58 4.14 -1.09 -3.48
CA LYS A 58 3.66 -2.14 -2.56
C LYS A 58 3.96 -3.53 -3.13
N SER A 59 4.04 -4.53 -2.26
CA SER A 59 4.22 -5.96 -2.63
C SER A 59 3.17 -6.49 -3.61
N THR A 60 2.04 -5.81 -3.73
CA THR A 60 0.99 -6.09 -4.72
C THR A 60 1.34 -5.65 -6.14
N GLY A 61 2.50 -5.02 -6.37
CA GLY A 61 2.88 -4.44 -7.66
C GLY A 61 2.19 -3.11 -7.98
N LYS A 62 1.50 -2.52 -7.01
CA LYS A 62 0.79 -1.25 -7.17
C LYS A 62 1.57 -0.11 -6.51
N LEU A 63 1.65 1.02 -7.20
CA LEU A 63 2.11 2.27 -6.57
C LEU A 63 1.07 2.78 -5.59
N SER A 64 1.55 3.27 -4.47
CA SER A 64 0.76 3.96 -3.45
C SER A 64 1.44 5.27 -3.12
N SER A 65 0.66 6.33 -2.92
CA SER A 65 1.16 7.56 -2.31
C SER A 65 1.04 7.47 -0.79
N LEU A 66 2.08 7.90 -0.09
CA LEU A 66 2.07 8.15 1.34
C LEU A 66 2.06 9.66 1.53
N GLN A 67 1.12 10.14 2.34
CA GLN A 67 0.89 11.56 2.62
C GLN A 67 0.85 11.76 4.13
N CYS A 68 1.03 13.01 4.57
CA CYS A 68 0.88 13.36 5.97
C CYS A 68 -0.53 13.02 6.48
N SER A 69 -0.62 12.63 7.74
CA SER A 69 -1.90 12.33 8.37
C SER A 69 -2.77 13.59 8.40
N ARG A 70 -3.96 13.52 7.79
CA ARG A 70 -4.91 14.66 7.72
C ARG A 70 -5.66 14.89 9.03
N HIS A 71 -5.67 13.90 9.92
CA HIS A 71 -6.40 13.94 11.19
C HIS A 71 -5.44 13.80 12.35
N LEU A 72 -4.56 14.77 12.54
CA LEU A 72 -3.85 14.93 13.81
C LEU A 72 -4.85 15.49 14.82
N LYS A 73 -5.44 14.63 15.65
CA LYS A 73 -6.23 15.09 16.79
C LYS A 73 -5.27 15.48 17.90
N GLY A 74 -5.35 16.74 18.34
CA GLY A 74 -4.68 17.19 19.55
C GLY A 74 -5.17 16.35 20.73
N LYS A 75 -4.24 15.69 21.41
CA LYS A 75 -4.50 15.03 22.71
C LYS A 75 -4.29 16.07 23.82
N ASN A 76 -4.99 15.97 24.94
CA ASN A 76 -4.88 16.94 26.04
C ASN A 76 -3.42 17.21 26.42
N GLY A 77 -3.03 18.49 26.44
CA GLY A 77 -1.66 18.94 26.71
C GLY A 77 -0.72 18.89 25.52
N CYS A 78 -1.04 18.20 24.42
CA CYS A 78 -0.19 18.12 23.23
C CYS A 78 -0.55 19.18 22.19
N LYS A 79 0.46 19.72 21.50
CA LYS A 79 0.32 20.69 20.42
C LYS A 79 0.69 20.07 19.08
N ILE A 80 0.03 20.52 18.01
CA ILE A 80 0.45 20.19 16.65
C ILE A 80 1.53 21.18 16.25
N VAL A 81 2.70 20.67 15.88
CA VAL A 81 3.85 21.46 15.43
C VAL A 81 4.03 21.25 13.93
N ALA A 82 4.28 22.34 13.21
CA ALA A 82 4.54 22.27 11.78
C ALA A 82 5.83 21.46 11.51
N GLY A 83 5.79 20.61 10.47
CA GLY A 83 6.98 19.93 9.98
C GLY A 83 7.89 20.85 9.17
N ASP A 84 9.12 20.39 8.92
CA ASP A 84 10.09 21.13 8.11
C ASP A 84 9.87 20.87 6.62
N ARG A 85 9.25 21.83 5.93
CA ARG A 85 8.93 21.73 4.50
C ARG A 85 10.16 21.53 3.59
N LYS A 86 11.39 21.77 4.08
CA LYS A 86 12.63 21.54 3.32
C LYS A 86 13.15 20.11 3.47
N LYS A 87 12.64 19.34 4.45
CA LYS A 87 13.04 17.95 4.68
C LYS A 87 12.19 16.98 3.86
N PRO A 88 12.71 15.79 3.53
CA PRO A 88 11.91 14.75 2.88
C PRO A 88 10.79 14.24 3.79
N PHE A 89 9.79 13.58 3.20
CA PHE A 89 8.80 12.82 3.96
C PHE A 89 9.51 11.75 4.82
N PRO A 90 9.07 11.48 6.06
CA PRO A 90 7.92 12.08 6.77
C PRO A 90 8.25 13.37 7.53
N ASN A 91 9.49 13.87 7.49
CA ASN A 91 9.94 14.99 8.32
C ASN A 91 9.35 16.35 7.93
N CYS A 92 8.83 16.48 6.70
CA CYS A 92 8.04 17.64 6.29
C CYS A 92 6.60 17.62 6.81
N CYS A 93 6.14 16.52 7.41
CA CYS A 93 4.79 16.43 7.94
C CYS A 93 4.67 17.12 9.30
N PRO A 94 3.51 17.72 9.62
CA PRO A 94 3.22 18.17 10.96
C PRO A 94 3.26 16.98 11.94
N GLN A 95 3.70 17.26 13.17
CA GLN A 95 3.87 16.26 14.22
C GLN A 95 3.13 16.69 15.49
N ILE A 96 2.80 15.73 16.35
CA ILE A 96 2.23 16.00 17.67
C ILE A 96 3.39 16.08 18.66
N SER A 97 3.57 17.25 19.27
CA SER A 97 4.51 17.46 20.37
C SER A 97 3.73 17.47 21.68
N CYS A 98 3.96 16.45 22.50
CA CYS A 98 3.41 16.39 23.84
C CYS A 98 4.45 16.85 24.86
N PRO A 99 4.06 17.57 25.93
CA PRO A 99 4.94 17.78 27.06
C PRO A 99 5.34 16.41 27.60
N VAL A 100 6.62 16.26 27.91
CA VAL A 100 7.11 15.11 28.65
C VAL A 100 6.36 15.15 29.98
N LYS A 101 5.59 14.11 30.29
CA LYS A 101 5.09 13.98 31.66
C LYS A 101 6.32 13.72 32.51
N ASP A 102 6.62 14.61 33.45
CA ASP A 102 7.60 14.34 34.50
C ASP A 102 7.08 13.15 35.32
N THR A 103 7.37 11.92 34.90
CA THR A 103 7.36 10.75 35.79
C THR A 103 8.63 10.80 36.63
N ASN A 104 8.71 11.81 37.48
CA ASN A 104 9.56 11.86 38.65
C ASN A 104 8.68 12.39 39.79
N LYS A 105 7.91 11.49 40.38
CA LYS A 105 7.42 11.64 41.74
C LYS A 105 7.69 10.30 42.41
N GLY A 106 8.68 10.32 43.31
CA GLY A 106 9.12 9.17 44.11
C GLY A 106 8.10 8.76 45.16
#